data_AF-A0A535SQF4-F1
#
_entry.id   AF-A0A535SQF4-F1
#
_cell.length_a   1.000
_cell.length_b   1.000
_cell.length_c   1.000
_cell.angle_alpha   90.00
_cell.angle_beta   90.00
_cell.angle_gamma   90.00
#
_symmetry.space_group_name_H-M   'P 1'
#
loop_
_entity.id
_entity.type
_entity.pdbx_description
1 polymer ?
#
loop_
_entity_poly.entity_id
_entity_poly.type
_entity_poly.pdbx_seq_one_letter_code
_entity_poly.pdbx_strand_id
1 'polypeptide(L)'
;RGALLVVGGFAVAKYVLPHLFRMVAKAPELVLVSALAWCFFLAGAASLIGLSREMGALIAGVSLSTFPYNLDVVAKAVSIRDFFVTLFFVALGMQIQIPSLGALEIALAASVFVIASRLVVVPILYALRLGLRTSIIPAINLAQVSEFSIVIASLGVTLGQIRQDVLTIVIVTFAVTSVVSTYMINFSHPIQKVLTSMFKTLGLKDLDAAREEDAEVMHQPVIFLGFFRDTSSILYEFEHEGTAEEARAFVEKILVIDFNPAVLHELRKKNIKCVYGDIAHSDTLRHAGVEHAKLVVSSITDDVLRGTSNLRLMHIANMHAPNARVVLTTEHIPQALRFYEEGADFVFIPRLYSAAACARILRKGLAGGFEEIRSQAIDHLSQRQEVLA
;
A
#
# COMPACT_ATOMS: atom_id res chain seq x y z
N ARG A 1 -1.05 33.79 -11.24
CA ARG A 1 0.14 33.71 -10.35
C ARG A 1 0.44 32.26 -9.96
N GLY A 2 -0.49 31.53 -9.32
CA GLY A 2 -0.37 30.09 -9.05
C GLY A 2 -0.04 29.24 -10.28
N ALA A 3 -0.82 29.36 -11.36
CA ALA A 3 -0.56 28.65 -12.62
C ALA A 3 0.83 28.95 -13.23
N LEU A 4 1.34 30.18 -13.06
CA LEU A 4 2.66 30.59 -13.53
C LEU A 4 3.78 29.90 -12.73
N LEU A 5 3.62 29.75 -11.41
CA LEU A 5 4.56 29.00 -10.58
C LEU A 5 4.50 27.50 -10.87
N VAL A 6 3.30 26.94 -11.04
CA VAL A 6 3.13 25.52 -11.34
C VAL A 6 3.73 25.20 -12.70
N VAL A 7 3.32 25.92 -13.75
CA VAL A 7 3.81 25.68 -15.12
C VAL A 7 5.29 26.04 -15.24
N GLY A 8 5.74 27.15 -14.67
CA GLY A 8 7.15 27.56 -14.66
C GLY A 8 8.01 26.59 -13.84
N GLY A 9 7.57 26.21 -12.65
CA GLY A 9 8.24 25.25 -11.77
C GLY A 9 8.35 23.88 -12.42
N PHE A 10 7.28 23.38 -13.04
CA PHE A 10 7.30 22.13 -13.80
C PHE A 10 8.17 22.21 -15.06
N ALA A 11 8.16 23.34 -15.77
CA ALA A 11 9.02 23.52 -16.94
C ALA A 11 10.50 23.53 -16.54
N VAL A 12 10.87 24.30 -15.52
CA VAL A 12 12.25 24.33 -15.01
C VAL A 12 12.62 22.96 -14.43
N ALA A 13 11.72 22.29 -13.72
CA ALA A 13 11.93 20.92 -13.25
C ALA A 13 12.15 19.94 -14.41
N LYS A 14 11.40 20.07 -15.51
CA LYS A 14 11.51 19.19 -16.67
C LYS A 14 12.80 19.41 -17.46
N TYR A 15 13.28 20.65 -17.57
CA TYR A 15 14.42 20.99 -18.43
C TYR A 15 15.75 21.14 -17.67
N VAL A 16 15.75 21.68 -16.46
CA VAL A 16 16.97 21.99 -15.69
C VAL A 16 17.34 20.84 -14.75
N LEU A 17 16.35 20.28 -14.05
CA LEU A 17 16.57 19.28 -13.02
C LEU A 17 17.23 17.99 -13.58
N PRO A 18 16.97 17.51 -14.83
CA PRO A 18 17.68 16.35 -15.39
C PRO A 18 19.14 16.62 -15.68
N HIS A 19 19.51 17.87 -15.96
CA HIS A 19 20.89 18.23 -16.25
C HIS A 19 21.67 18.39 -14.94
N LEU A 20 21.10 19.13 -13.99
CA LEU A 20 21.68 19.34 -12.66
C LEU A 20 21.89 18.02 -11.92
N PHE A 21 20.86 17.17 -11.86
CA PHE A 21 20.97 15.90 -11.11
C PHE A 21 21.85 14.87 -11.81
N ARG A 22 21.99 14.88 -13.14
CA ARG A 22 22.99 14.02 -13.83
C ARG A 22 24.43 14.37 -13.45
N MET A 23 24.73 15.64 -13.21
CA MET A 23 26.06 16.07 -12.75
C MET A 23 26.33 15.64 -11.31
N VAL A 24 25.28 15.57 -10.51
CA VAL A 24 25.31 15.38 -9.05
C VAL A 24 25.12 13.91 -8.65
N ALA A 25 24.54 13.08 -9.52
CA ALA A 25 24.18 11.67 -9.27
C ALA A 25 25.35 10.75 -8.88
N LYS A 26 26.60 11.19 -9.04
CA LYS A 26 27.79 10.42 -8.63
C LYS A 26 28.01 10.39 -7.12
N ALA A 27 27.40 11.31 -6.37
CA ALA A 27 27.54 11.42 -4.93
C ALA A 27 26.15 11.52 -4.27
N PRO A 28 25.71 10.47 -3.53
CA PRO A 28 24.39 10.44 -2.89
C PRO A 28 24.13 11.61 -1.92
N GLU A 29 25.16 12.20 -1.33
CA GLU A 29 25.08 13.35 -0.43
C GLU A 29 24.75 14.62 -1.21
N LEU A 30 25.36 14.77 -2.38
CA LEU A 30 25.17 15.92 -3.27
C LEU A 30 23.75 15.93 -3.86
N VAL A 31 23.18 14.74 -4.09
CA VAL A 31 21.78 14.55 -4.54
C VAL A 31 20.79 15.08 -3.50
N LEU A 32 21.00 14.76 -2.22
CA LEU A 32 20.17 15.27 -1.13
C LEU A 32 20.27 16.80 -1.01
N VAL A 33 21.49 17.34 -1.01
CA VAL A 33 21.72 18.79 -0.91
C VAL A 33 21.04 19.51 -2.08
N SER A 34 21.12 18.96 -3.29
CA SER A 34 20.49 19.53 -4.47
C SER A 34 18.96 19.48 -4.40
N ALA A 35 18.39 18.40 -3.86
CA ALA A 35 16.95 18.27 -3.66
C ALA A 35 16.42 19.28 -2.63
N LEU A 36 17.15 19.48 -1.52
CA LEU A 36 16.80 20.50 -0.52
C LEU A 36 16.98 21.91 -1.08
N ALA A 37 18.07 22.18 -1.81
CA ALA A 37 18.28 23.45 -2.47
C ALA A 37 17.15 23.76 -3.46
N TRP A 38 16.70 22.77 -4.22
CA TRP A 38 15.55 22.89 -5.12
C TRP A 38 14.25 23.20 -4.37
N CYS A 39 14.01 22.51 -3.24
CA CYS A 39 12.87 22.77 -2.37
C CYS A 39 12.86 24.21 -1.86
N PHE A 40 13.97 24.67 -1.28
CA PHE A 40 14.09 26.04 -0.77
C PHE A 40 14.03 27.09 -1.89
N PHE A 41 14.59 26.79 -3.06
CA PHE A 41 14.51 27.67 -4.23
C PHE A 41 13.06 27.91 -4.64
N LEU A 42 12.27 26.85 -4.81
CA LEU A 42 10.86 26.97 -5.18
C LEU A 42 9.99 27.56 -4.07
N ALA A 43 10.27 27.23 -2.80
CA ALA A 43 9.61 27.87 -1.66
C ALA A 43 9.88 29.39 -1.61
N GLY A 44 11.11 29.81 -1.87
CA GLY A 44 11.51 31.21 -1.97
C GLY A 44 10.88 31.91 -3.17
N ALA A 45 10.92 31.28 -4.34
CA ALA A 45 10.28 31.80 -5.56
C ALA A 45 8.77 31.98 -5.38
N ALA A 46 8.09 31.02 -4.73
CA ALA A 46 6.68 31.12 -4.38
C ALA A 46 6.41 32.34 -3.49
N SER A 47 7.24 32.58 -2.47
CA SER A 47 7.13 33.75 -1.60
C SER A 47 7.27 35.07 -2.36
N LEU A 48 8.18 35.16 -3.35
CA LEU A 48 8.41 36.38 -4.13
C LEU A 48 7.22 36.77 -5.00
N ILE A 49 6.45 35.80 -5.48
CA ILE A 49 5.26 36.04 -6.32
C ILE A 49 3.95 36.12 -5.51
N GLY A 50 4.06 36.14 -4.17
CA GLY A 50 2.93 36.28 -3.24
C GLY A 50 2.16 34.98 -2.98
N LEU A 51 2.78 33.81 -3.14
CA LEU A 51 2.23 32.51 -2.72
C LEU A 51 2.87 32.06 -1.40
N SER A 52 2.23 31.11 -0.73
CA SER A 52 2.76 30.54 0.51
C SER A 52 4.02 29.70 0.23
N ARG A 53 4.93 29.65 1.20
CA ARG A 53 6.20 28.90 1.08
C ARG A 53 5.94 27.40 0.99
N GLU A 54 4.88 26.94 1.63
CA GLU A 54 4.45 25.54 1.70
C GLU A 54 3.90 25.07 0.36
N MET A 55 3.19 25.94 -0.38
CA MET A 55 2.80 25.66 -1.75
C MET A 55 4.03 25.49 -2.65
N GLY A 56 5.05 26.34 -2.49
CA GLY A 56 6.31 26.20 -3.23
C GLY A 56 7.05 24.90 -2.91
N ALA A 57 7.11 24.53 -1.62
CA ALA A 57 7.70 23.26 -1.18
C ALA A 57 6.94 22.04 -1.71
N LEU A 58 5.60 22.09 -1.75
CA LEU A 58 4.77 21.02 -2.34
C LEU A 58 5.07 20.85 -3.83
N ILE A 59 5.12 21.94 -4.58
CA ILE A 59 5.45 21.91 -6.02
C ILE A 59 6.86 21.35 -6.24
N ALA A 60 7.81 21.69 -5.36
CA ALA A 60 9.16 21.12 -5.42
C ALA A 60 9.16 19.61 -5.21
N GLY A 61 8.42 19.11 -4.23
CA GLY A 61 8.26 17.68 -3.96
C GLY A 61 7.65 16.93 -5.14
N VAL A 62 6.55 17.45 -5.71
CA VAL A 62 5.91 16.86 -6.91
C VAL A 62 6.85 16.90 -8.11
N SER A 63 7.63 17.96 -8.28
CA SER A 63 8.63 18.06 -9.36
C SER A 63 9.74 17.01 -9.23
N LEU A 64 10.14 16.70 -8.00
CA LEU A 64 11.14 15.67 -7.71
C LEU A 64 10.56 14.25 -7.79
N SER A 65 9.25 14.06 -7.61
CA SER A 65 8.66 12.71 -7.66
C SER A 65 8.76 12.07 -9.05
N THR A 66 8.85 12.87 -10.11
CA THR A 66 9.03 12.40 -11.50
C THR A 66 10.47 12.03 -11.85
N PHE A 67 11.42 12.15 -10.93
CA PHE A 67 12.84 11.88 -11.18
C PHE A 67 13.24 10.41 -11.00
N PRO A 68 14.20 9.88 -11.80
CA PRO A 68 14.71 8.51 -11.65
C PRO A 68 15.35 8.21 -10.28
N TYR A 69 15.90 9.24 -9.61
CA TYR A 69 16.55 9.13 -8.30
C TYR A 69 15.65 9.57 -7.13
N ASN A 70 14.33 9.63 -7.35
CA ASN A 70 13.37 10.05 -6.34
C ASN A 70 13.44 9.18 -5.06
N LEU A 71 13.69 7.88 -5.20
CA LEU A 71 13.77 6.93 -4.08
C LEU A 71 14.93 7.27 -3.13
N ASP A 72 16.11 7.60 -3.67
CA ASP A 72 17.28 7.98 -2.87
C ASP A 72 17.06 9.30 -2.14
N VAL A 73 16.45 10.27 -2.84
CA VAL A 73 16.08 11.57 -2.26
C VAL A 73 15.07 11.37 -1.12
N VAL A 74 14.03 10.57 -1.34
CA VAL A 74 12.99 10.29 -0.33
C VAL A 74 13.59 9.59 0.87
N ALA A 75 14.37 8.52 0.67
CA ALA A 75 14.97 7.75 1.76
C ALA A 75 15.79 8.63 2.72
N LYS A 76 16.56 9.58 2.18
CA LYS A 76 17.36 10.51 2.99
C LYS A 76 16.57 11.70 3.53
N ALA A 77 15.61 12.22 2.77
CA ALA A 77 14.78 13.33 3.19
C ALA A 77 13.82 12.95 4.32
N VAL A 78 13.45 11.67 4.46
CA VAL A 78 12.60 11.17 5.56
C VAL A 78 13.18 11.52 6.91
N SER A 79 14.48 11.28 7.16
CA SER A 79 15.08 11.61 8.47
C SER A 79 15.05 13.10 8.78
N ILE A 80 15.28 13.94 7.77
CA ILE A 80 15.24 15.41 7.91
C ILE A 80 13.80 15.87 8.15
N ARG A 81 12.85 15.36 7.37
CA ARG A 81 11.43 15.64 7.52
C ARG A 81 10.96 15.26 8.91
N ASP A 82 11.24 14.05 9.38
CA ASP A 82 10.76 13.57 10.67
C ASP A 82 11.33 14.41 11.82
N PHE A 83 12.59 14.83 11.73
CA PHE A 83 13.20 15.76 12.67
C PHE A 83 12.49 17.14 12.69
N PHE A 84 12.31 17.77 11.52
CA PHE A 84 11.70 19.10 11.44
C PHE A 84 10.19 19.10 11.70
N VAL A 85 9.47 18.04 11.31
CA VAL A 85 8.04 17.87 11.63
C VAL A 85 7.85 17.73 13.14
N THR A 86 8.74 16.99 13.81
CA THR A 86 8.74 16.91 15.28
C THR A 86 8.95 18.29 15.91
N LEU A 87 9.97 19.04 15.46
CA LEU A 87 10.21 20.40 15.96
C LEU A 87 9.05 21.36 15.66
N PHE A 88 8.44 21.25 14.47
CA PHE A 88 7.27 22.04 14.07
C PHE A 88 6.10 21.79 15.02
N PHE A 89 5.79 20.54 15.34
CA PHE A 89 4.71 20.22 16.28
C PHE A 89 5.02 20.63 17.71
N VAL A 90 6.27 20.51 18.16
CA VAL A 90 6.68 21.02 19.47
C VAL A 90 6.50 22.55 19.51
N ALA A 91 6.97 23.26 18.49
CA ALA A 91 6.85 24.72 18.42
C ALA A 91 5.37 25.18 18.35
N LEU A 92 4.53 24.49 17.57
CA LEU A 92 3.09 24.75 17.56
C LEU A 92 2.45 24.47 18.91
N GLY A 93 2.82 23.35 19.55
CA GLY A 93 2.36 23.00 20.90
C GLY A 93 2.69 24.08 21.93
N MET A 94 3.87 24.70 21.82
CA MET A 94 4.28 25.83 22.67
C MET A 94 3.49 27.12 22.38
N GLN A 95 2.92 27.28 21.19
CA GLN A 95 2.05 28.41 20.86
C GLN A 95 0.60 28.22 21.35
N ILE A 96 0.22 27.01 21.75
CA ILE A 96 -1.09 26.74 22.33
C ILE A 96 -1.16 27.45 23.68
N GLN A 97 -1.83 28.59 23.71
CA GLN A 97 -2.28 29.19 24.96
C GLN A 97 -3.32 28.29 25.61
N ILE A 98 -3.39 28.29 26.95
CA ILE A 98 -4.43 27.55 27.69
C ILE A 98 -5.79 27.93 27.09
N PRO A 99 -6.48 27.01 26.40
CA PRO A 99 -7.71 27.34 25.72
C PRO A 99 -8.76 27.72 26.76
N SER A 100 -9.57 28.73 26.45
CA SER A 100 -10.77 29.00 27.24
C SER A 100 -11.70 27.78 27.17
N LEU A 101 -12.53 27.59 28.20
CA LEU A 101 -13.52 26.50 28.21
C LEU A 101 -14.38 26.48 26.93
N GLY A 102 -14.82 27.65 26.46
CA GLY A 102 -15.58 27.75 25.21
C GLY A 102 -14.78 27.36 23.96
N ALA A 103 -13.49 27.71 23.89
CA ALA A 103 -12.64 27.28 22.77
C ALA A 103 -12.41 25.76 22.78
N LEU A 104 -12.28 25.17 23.97
CA LEU A 104 -12.15 23.71 24.13
C LEU A 104 -13.43 22.98 23.71
N GLU A 105 -14.60 23.46 24.11
CA GLU A 105 -15.90 22.91 23.70
C GLU A 105 -16.07 22.95 22.18
N ILE A 106 -15.73 24.07 21.54
CA ILE A 106 -15.79 24.22 20.08
C ILE A 106 -14.79 23.26 19.41
N ALA A 107 -13.58 23.12 19.93
CA ALA A 107 -12.58 22.22 19.37
C ALA A 107 -12.99 20.74 19.46
N LEU A 108 -13.62 20.34 20.58
CA LEU A 108 -14.16 18.98 20.74
C LEU A 108 -15.33 18.73 19.79
N ALA A 109 -16.26 19.68 19.68
CA ALA A 109 -17.36 19.61 18.73
C ALA A 109 -16.86 19.53 17.28
N ALA A 110 -15.85 20.33 16.93
CA ALA A 110 -15.19 20.30 15.62
C ALA A 110 -14.49 18.95 15.37
N SER A 111 -13.87 18.36 16.39
CA SER A 111 -13.21 17.05 16.28
C SER A 111 -14.21 15.94 15.97
N VAL A 112 -15.33 15.91 16.70
CA VAL A 112 -16.44 14.97 16.44
C VAL A 112 -17.00 15.19 15.05
N PHE A 113 -17.22 16.45 14.65
CA PHE A 113 -17.70 16.80 13.32
C PHE A 113 -16.76 16.31 12.21
N VAL A 114 -15.44 16.52 12.35
CA VAL A 114 -14.45 16.05 11.37
C VAL A 114 -14.51 14.53 11.22
N ILE A 115 -14.50 13.78 12.32
CA ILE A 115 -14.55 12.31 12.29
C ILE A 115 -15.88 11.83 11.65
N ALA A 116 -17.01 12.39 12.09
CA ALA A 116 -18.32 12.02 11.58
C ALA A 116 -18.52 12.39 10.10
N SER A 117 -18.03 13.56 9.68
CA SER A 117 -18.15 14.03 8.29
C SER A 117 -17.46 13.12 7.28
N ARG A 118 -16.43 12.37 7.71
CA ARG A 118 -15.69 11.45 6.84
C ARG A 118 -16.45 10.16 6.55
N LEU A 119 -17.49 9.84 7.32
CA LEU A 119 -18.41 8.76 7.00
C LEU A 119 -19.17 8.99 5.68
N VAL A 120 -19.22 10.22 5.16
CA VAL A 120 -19.78 10.54 3.83
C VAL A 120 -19.03 9.82 2.70
N VAL A 121 -17.78 9.41 2.91
CA VAL A 121 -17.03 8.61 1.93
C VAL A 121 -17.66 7.23 1.73
N VAL A 122 -18.27 6.65 2.77
CA VAL A 122 -18.85 5.31 2.74
C VAL A 122 -19.95 5.16 1.67
N PRO A 123 -21.02 5.99 1.63
CA PRO A 123 -22.05 5.87 0.59
C PRO A 123 -21.51 6.10 -0.82
N ILE A 124 -20.49 6.95 -1.00
CA ILE A 124 -19.87 7.22 -2.31
C ILE A 124 -19.19 5.95 -2.84
N LEU A 125 -18.31 5.34 -2.03
CA LEU A 125 -17.58 4.12 -2.42
C LEU A 125 -18.50 2.90 -2.52
N TYR A 126 -19.53 2.85 -1.67
CA TYR A 126 -20.56 1.82 -1.74
C TYR A 126 -21.39 1.91 -3.03
N ALA A 127 -21.74 3.12 -3.50
CA ALA A 127 -22.43 3.33 -4.77
C ALA A 127 -21.59 2.87 -5.98
N LEU A 128 -20.25 2.91 -5.86
CA LEU A 128 -19.31 2.36 -6.83
C LEU A 128 -19.15 0.83 -6.77
N ARG A 129 -19.94 0.14 -5.92
CA ARG A 129 -19.94 -1.31 -5.73
C ARG A 129 -18.61 -1.89 -5.24
N LEU A 130 -17.87 -1.14 -4.42
CA LEU A 130 -16.60 -1.60 -3.83
C LEU A 130 -16.76 -2.40 -2.52
N GLY A 131 -18.00 -2.58 -2.04
CA GLY A 131 -18.29 -3.29 -0.79
C GLY A 131 -18.18 -2.42 0.46
N LEU A 132 -18.76 -2.87 1.59
CA LEU A 132 -18.80 -2.08 2.83
C LEU A 132 -17.42 -1.95 3.47
N ARG A 133 -16.63 -3.04 3.49
CA ARG A 133 -15.28 -3.03 4.07
C ARG A 133 -14.36 -2.04 3.37
N THR A 134 -14.31 -2.11 2.04
CA THR A 134 -13.51 -1.22 1.19
C THR A 134 -13.99 0.24 1.25
N SER A 135 -15.23 0.47 1.68
CA SER A 135 -15.79 1.82 1.84
C SER A 135 -15.51 2.43 3.23
N ILE A 136 -15.50 1.61 4.29
CA ILE A 136 -15.31 2.05 5.68
C ILE A 136 -13.84 2.34 6.00
N ILE A 137 -12.90 1.50 5.52
CA ILE A 137 -11.47 1.67 5.82
C ILE A 137 -10.94 3.04 5.34
N PRO A 138 -11.23 3.51 4.11
CA PRO A 138 -10.85 4.84 3.67
C PRO A 138 -11.48 5.97 4.53
N ALA A 139 -12.73 5.81 4.95
CA ALA A 139 -13.39 6.79 5.83
C ALA A 139 -12.65 6.93 7.17
N ILE A 140 -12.19 5.81 7.75
CA ILE A 140 -11.36 5.79 8.97
C ILE A 140 -10.01 6.47 8.73
N ASN A 141 -9.32 6.13 7.64
CA ASN A 141 -8.00 6.70 7.33
C ASN A 141 -8.04 8.22 7.06
N LEU A 142 -9.19 8.74 6.63
CA LEU A 142 -9.41 10.17 6.36
C LEU A 142 -9.98 10.94 7.57
N ALA A 143 -10.25 10.27 8.70
CA ALA A 143 -10.90 10.81 9.91
C ALA A 143 -9.99 11.71 10.76
N GLN A 144 -9.07 12.46 10.14
CA GLN A 144 -8.21 13.41 10.82
C GLN A 144 -8.06 14.73 10.06
N VAL A 145 -7.75 15.78 10.81
CA VAL A 145 -7.35 17.07 10.23
C VAL A 145 -5.92 16.95 9.71
N SER A 146 -5.64 17.54 8.55
CA SER A 146 -4.29 17.59 8.00
C SER A 146 -3.43 18.62 8.73
N GLU A 147 -2.13 18.34 8.86
CA GLU A 147 -1.11 19.29 9.34
C GLU A 147 -1.13 20.60 8.53
N PHE A 148 -1.46 20.49 7.24
CA PHE A 148 -1.58 21.63 6.33
C PHE A 148 -2.70 22.61 6.74
N SER A 149 -3.75 22.13 7.43
CA SER A 149 -4.81 23.00 7.95
C SER A 149 -4.28 23.99 8.99
N ILE A 150 -3.30 23.59 9.80
CA ILE A 150 -2.70 24.48 10.81
C ILE A 150 -1.86 25.56 10.13
N VAL A 151 -1.10 25.19 9.09
CA VAL A 151 -0.32 26.14 8.30
C VAL A 151 -1.23 27.21 7.71
N ILE A 152 -2.35 26.81 7.09
CA ILE A 152 -3.34 27.75 6.53
C ILE A 152 -3.92 28.65 7.63
N ALA A 153 -4.28 28.10 8.79
CA ALA A 153 -4.81 28.87 9.90
C ALA A 153 -3.81 29.90 10.43
N SER A 154 -2.54 29.52 10.59
CA SER A 154 -1.45 30.42 11.01
C SER A 154 -1.24 31.56 10.01
N LEU A 155 -1.29 31.26 8.71
CA LEU A 155 -1.26 32.28 7.66
C LEU A 155 -2.46 33.22 7.76
N GLY A 156 -3.66 32.69 8.02
CA GLY A 156 -4.87 33.48 8.23
C GLY A 156 -4.75 34.45 9.41
N VAL A 157 -4.14 34.03 10.51
CA VAL A 157 -3.82 34.91 11.66
C VAL A 157 -2.84 36.01 11.25
N THR A 158 -1.76 35.63 10.56
CA THR A 158 -0.73 36.56 10.09
C THR A 158 -1.30 37.63 9.15
N LEU A 159 -2.28 37.26 8.34
CA LEU A 159 -3.01 38.16 7.44
C LEU A 159 -4.16 38.93 8.12
N GLY A 160 -4.42 38.68 9.41
CA GLY A 160 -5.54 39.29 10.15
C GLY A 160 -6.93 38.82 9.73
N GLN A 161 -7.03 37.72 8.97
CA GLN A 161 -8.29 37.16 8.47
C GLN A 161 -9.02 36.33 9.53
N ILE A 162 -8.25 35.68 10.42
CA ILE A 162 -8.79 34.96 11.57
C ILE A 162 -8.10 35.42 12.85
N ARG A 163 -8.79 35.24 13.97
CA ARG A 163 -8.30 35.57 15.29
C ARG A 163 -7.44 34.42 15.86
N GLN A 164 -6.61 34.72 16.86
CA GLN A 164 -5.74 33.74 17.52
C GLN A 164 -6.53 32.60 18.20
N ASP A 165 -7.73 32.88 18.70
CA ASP A 165 -8.61 31.86 19.30
C ASP A 165 -9.02 30.77 18.29
N VAL A 166 -9.26 31.15 17.03
CA VAL A 166 -9.56 30.20 15.94
C VAL A 166 -8.35 29.31 15.66
N LEU A 167 -7.14 29.87 15.67
CA LEU A 167 -5.91 29.08 15.51
C LEU A 167 -5.77 28.06 16.65
N THR A 168 -6.01 28.46 17.89
CA THR A 168 -6.02 27.55 19.06
C THR A 168 -7.04 26.42 18.88
N ILE A 169 -8.26 26.73 18.44
CA ILE A 169 -9.31 25.73 18.17
C ILE A 169 -8.84 24.72 17.11
N VAL A 170 -8.25 25.19 16.01
CA VAL A 170 -7.74 24.33 14.92
C VAL A 170 -6.62 23.43 15.42
N ILE A 171 -5.67 23.96 16.20
CA ILE A 171 -4.56 23.16 16.75
C ILE A 171 -5.07 22.08 17.71
N VAL A 172 -6.00 22.42 18.62
CA VAL A 172 -6.58 21.44 19.55
C VAL A 172 -7.38 20.38 18.79
N THR A 173 -8.16 20.78 17.78
CA THR A 173 -8.91 19.84 16.92
C THR A 173 -7.96 18.89 16.19
N PHE A 174 -6.86 19.40 15.63
CA PHE A 174 -5.83 18.58 15.02
C PHE A 174 -5.21 17.61 16.03
N ALA A 175 -4.84 18.06 17.23
CA ALA A 175 -4.24 17.20 18.25
C ALA A 175 -5.17 16.05 18.66
N VAL A 176 -6.44 16.36 18.94
CA VAL A 176 -7.45 15.35 19.31
C VAL A 176 -7.67 14.37 18.16
N THR A 177 -7.91 14.87 16.94
CA THR A 177 -8.19 14.00 15.80
C THR A 177 -6.99 13.14 15.39
N SER A 178 -5.76 13.64 15.48
CA SER A 178 -4.54 12.87 15.19
C SER A 178 -4.28 11.73 16.20
N VAL A 179 -4.57 11.97 17.49
CA VAL A 179 -4.48 10.91 18.51
C VAL A 179 -5.57 9.87 18.28
N VAL A 180 -6.82 10.31 18.13
CA VAL A 180 -7.96 9.41 17.93
C VAL A 180 -7.82 8.61 16.64
N SER A 181 -7.41 9.24 15.53
CA SER A 181 -7.22 8.57 14.24
C SER A 181 -6.14 7.49 14.30
N THR A 182 -5.05 7.72 15.04
CA THR A 182 -3.98 6.72 15.22
C THR A 182 -4.55 5.43 15.81
N TYR A 183 -5.38 5.55 16.85
CA TYR A 183 -6.07 4.39 17.42
C TYR A 183 -7.12 3.83 16.47
N MET A 184 -7.91 4.66 15.78
CA MET A 184 -8.90 4.19 14.82
C MET A 184 -8.26 3.40 13.66
N ILE A 185 -7.09 3.81 13.18
CA ILE A 185 -6.35 3.14 12.10
C ILE A 185 -5.79 1.80 12.59
N ASN A 186 -5.15 1.80 13.77
CA ASN A 186 -4.60 0.57 14.37
C ASN A 186 -5.69 -0.46 14.70
N PHE A 187 -6.87 0.02 15.13
CA PHE A 187 -8.06 -0.80 15.41
C PHE A 187 -9.09 -0.74 14.28
N SER A 188 -8.65 -0.49 13.05
CA SER A 188 -9.57 -0.32 11.90
C SER A 188 -10.41 -1.55 11.62
N HIS A 189 -9.87 -2.75 11.80
CA HIS A 189 -10.60 -4.01 11.61
C HIS A 189 -11.77 -4.23 12.58
N PRO A 190 -11.59 -4.19 13.93
CA PRO A 190 -12.71 -4.33 14.85
C PRO A 190 -13.74 -3.20 14.69
N ILE A 191 -13.29 -1.96 14.46
CA ILE A 191 -14.18 -0.83 14.18
C ILE A 191 -14.99 -1.10 12.89
N GLN A 192 -14.35 -1.58 11.83
CA GLN A 192 -15.02 -1.92 10.58
C GLN A 192 -16.06 -3.03 10.78
N LYS A 193 -15.78 -4.07 11.58
CA LYS A 193 -16.78 -5.11 11.88
C LYS A 193 -18.02 -4.53 12.56
N VAL A 194 -17.83 -3.66 13.57
CA VAL A 194 -18.93 -2.99 14.28
C VAL A 194 -19.73 -2.09 13.35
N LEU A 195 -19.05 -1.24 12.56
CA LEU A 195 -19.73 -0.36 11.60
C LEU A 195 -20.47 -1.15 10.52
N THR A 196 -19.88 -2.23 10.01
CA THR A 196 -20.54 -3.09 9.01
C THR A 196 -21.80 -3.73 9.58
N SER A 197 -21.77 -4.20 10.83
CA SER A 197 -22.95 -4.73 11.52
C SER A 197 -24.06 -3.68 11.68
N MET A 198 -23.68 -2.45 12.07
CA MET A 198 -24.61 -1.33 12.19
C MET A 198 -25.24 -0.95 10.83
N PHE A 199 -24.43 -0.88 9.76
CA PHE A 199 -24.90 -0.61 8.40
C PHE A 199 -25.77 -1.74 7.83
N LYS A 200 -25.47 -3.01 8.14
CA LYS A 200 -26.32 -4.17 7.81
C LYS A 200 -27.68 -4.07 8.50
N THR A 201 -27.70 -3.67 9.77
CA THR A 201 -28.95 -3.43 10.52
C THR A 201 -29.78 -2.28 9.91
N LEU A 202 -29.12 -1.30 9.29
CA LEU A 202 -29.75 -0.21 8.54
C LEU A 202 -30.24 -0.60 7.13
N GLY A 203 -30.07 -1.86 6.71
CA GLY A 203 -30.56 -2.37 5.42
C GLY A 203 -29.57 -2.24 4.25
N LEU A 204 -28.32 -1.83 4.48
CA LEU A 204 -27.28 -1.87 3.45
C LEU A 204 -26.78 -3.31 3.29
N LYS A 205 -27.10 -3.93 2.15
CA LYS A 205 -26.58 -5.25 1.80
C LYS A 205 -25.09 -5.16 1.56
N ASP A 206 -24.35 -6.07 2.17
CA ASP A 206 -22.93 -6.16 1.93
C ASP A 206 -22.72 -6.81 0.55
N LEU A 207 -22.33 -5.99 -0.43
CA LEU A 207 -22.11 -6.43 -1.81
C LEU A 207 -21.02 -7.49 -1.91
N ASP A 208 -20.11 -7.54 -0.91
CA ASP A 208 -19.13 -8.60 -0.77
C ASP A 208 -19.71 -9.85 -0.08
N ALA A 209 -20.60 -9.68 0.93
CA ALA A 209 -21.21 -10.83 1.64
C ALA A 209 -22.30 -11.55 0.84
N ALA A 210 -22.94 -10.88 -0.14
CA ALA A 210 -23.89 -11.54 -1.05
C ALA A 210 -23.24 -12.63 -1.94
N ARG A 211 -21.91 -12.79 -1.88
CA ARG A 211 -21.16 -13.93 -2.45
C ARG A 211 -20.52 -14.84 -1.39
N GLU A 212 -20.58 -14.49 -0.10
CA GLU A 212 -20.08 -15.31 1.00
C GLU A 212 -21.14 -16.32 1.48
N GLU A 213 -22.44 -16.02 1.34
CA GLU A 213 -23.52 -16.91 1.82
C GLU A 213 -23.70 -18.21 0.99
N ASP A 214 -23.11 -18.31 -0.20
CA ASP A 214 -23.09 -19.54 -1.02
C ASP A 214 -21.73 -20.28 -0.98
N ALA A 215 -20.79 -19.86 -0.13
CA ALA A 215 -19.56 -20.60 0.06
C ALA A 215 -19.84 -21.85 0.92
N GLU A 216 -20.32 -22.93 0.29
CA GLU A 216 -20.02 -24.27 0.79
C GLU A 216 -18.55 -24.29 1.22
N VAL A 217 -18.27 -24.79 2.42
CA VAL A 217 -16.91 -24.90 2.95
C VAL A 217 -16.04 -25.57 1.89
N MET A 218 -15.24 -24.78 1.18
CA MET A 218 -14.50 -25.25 0.02
C MET A 218 -13.25 -25.96 0.50
N HIS A 219 -13.36 -27.27 0.73
CA HIS A 219 -12.24 -28.13 1.07
C HIS A 219 -11.32 -28.29 -0.15
N GLN A 220 -10.37 -27.38 -0.33
CA GLN A 220 -9.35 -27.48 -1.37
C GLN A 220 -8.02 -27.92 -0.78
N PRO A 221 -7.32 -28.89 -1.39
CA PRO A 221 -6.06 -29.40 -0.86
C PRO A 221 -4.88 -28.46 -1.11
N VAL A 222 -4.99 -27.47 -2.02
CA VAL A 222 -3.91 -26.51 -2.31
C VAL A 222 -4.42 -25.10 -2.04
N ILE A 223 -3.78 -24.38 -1.11
CA ILE A 223 -4.17 -23.03 -0.72
C ILE A 223 -3.02 -22.06 -0.98
N PHE A 224 -3.29 -21.02 -1.75
CA PHE A 224 -2.40 -19.87 -1.93
C PHE A 224 -2.82 -18.72 -1.01
N LEU A 225 -1.88 -18.28 -0.18
CA LEU A 225 -2.01 -17.14 0.71
C LEU A 225 -1.53 -15.89 -0.02
N GLY A 226 -2.48 -15.16 -0.59
CA GLY A 226 -2.26 -14.02 -1.44
C GLY A 226 -1.96 -14.42 -2.89
N PHE A 227 -2.26 -13.48 -3.80
CA PHE A 227 -2.13 -13.66 -5.22
C PHE A 227 -1.48 -12.43 -5.85
N PHE A 228 -0.18 -12.56 -6.09
CA PHE A 228 0.64 -11.55 -6.72
C PHE A 228 1.28 -12.09 -8.00
N ARG A 229 2.34 -11.45 -8.49
CA ARG A 229 3.02 -11.80 -9.75
C ARG A 229 3.51 -13.25 -9.77
N ASP A 230 4.19 -13.69 -8.70
CA ASP A 230 4.73 -15.05 -8.66
C ASP A 230 3.63 -16.11 -8.65
N THR A 231 2.55 -15.92 -7.86
CA THR A 231 1.39 -16.84 -7.92
C THR A 231 0.73 -16.84 -9.30
N SER A 232 0.61 -15.68 -9.93
CA SER A 232 0.05 -15.54 -11.28
C SER A 232 0.85 -16.34 -12.30
N SER A 233 2.18 -16.23 -12.26
CA SER A 233 3.06 -17.00 -13.13
C SER A 233 3.04 -18.49 -12.81
N ILE A 234 3.07 -18.88 -11.52
CA ILE A 234 2.99 -20.29 -11.09
C ILE A 234 1.68 -20.93 -11.57
N LEU A 235 0.57 -20.22 -11.41
CA LEU A 235 -0.74 -20.68 -11.89
C LEU A 235 -0.74 -20.85 -13.41
N TYR A 236 -0.16 -19.89 -14.16
CA TYR A 236 -0.04 -20.02 -15.61
C TYR A 236 0.76 -21.26 -16.00
N GLU A 237 1.88 -21.56 -15.32
CA GLU A 237 2.64 -22.79 -15.59
C GLU A 237 1.79 -24.03 -15.29
N PHE A 238 1.02 -24.07 -14.19
CA PHE A 238 0.10 -25.18 -13.91
C PHE A 238 -1.04 -25.34 -14.93
N GLU A 239 -1.49 -24.25 -15.56
CA GLU A 239 -2.50 -24.30 -16.63
C GLU A 239 -1.94 -24.91 -17.94
N HIS A 240 -0.62 -24.88 -18.14
CA HIS A 240 0.02 -25.23 -19.42
C HIS A 240 0.99 -26.42 -19.32
N GLU A 241 1.25 -26.94 -18.12
CA GLU A 241 2.08 -28.12 -17.90
C GLU A 241 1.24 -29.41 -17.98
N GLY A 242 1.75 -30.44 -18.67
CA GLY A 242 1.09 -31.74 -18.79
C GLY A 242 -0.05 -31.77 -19.82
N THR A 243 -0.96 -32.73 -19.68
CA THR A 243 -2.17 -32.81 -20.52
C THR A 243 -3.23 -31.81 -20.04
N ALA A 244 -4.12 -31.36 -20.94
CA ALA A 244 -5.18 -30.42 -20.59
C ALA A 244 -6.11 -30.91 -19.47
N GLU A 245 -6.31 -32.24 -19.37
CA GLU A 245 -7.11 -32.86 -18.30
C GLU A 245 -6.39 -32.82 -16.95
N GLU A 246 -5.07 -33.07 -16.93
CA GLU A 246 -4.25 -33.01 -15.70
C GLU A 246 -4.15 -31.57 -15.17
N ALA A 247 -3.87 -30.61 -16.05
CA ALA A 247 -3.80 -29.19 -15.71
C ALA A 247 -5.12 -28.72 -15.08
N ARG A 248 -6.25 -29.03 -15.73
CA ARG A 248 -7.58 -28.70 -15.21
C ARG A 248 -7.85 -29.36 -13.86
N ALA A 249 -7.56 -30.65 -13.72
CA ALA A 249 -7.76 -31.38 -12.47
C ALA A 249 -6.88 -30.86 -11.32
N PHE A 250 -5.74 -30.22 -11.63
CA PHE A 250 -4.91 -29.56 -10.61
C PHE A 250 -5.46 -28.18 -10.25
N VAL A 251 -5.83 -27.36 -11.24
CA VAL A 251 -6.38 -26.00 -11.01
C VAL A 251 -7.68 -26.05 -10.21
N GLU A 252 -8.54 -27.05 -10.43
CA GLU A 252 -9.80 -27.22 -9.67
C GLU A 252 -9.58 -27.49 -8.16
N LYS A 253 -8.36 -27.89 -7.78
CA LYS A 253 -7.91 -28.14 -6.39
C LYS A 253 -7.29 -26.92 -5.71
N ILE A 254 -7.17 -25.80 -6.42
CA ILE A 254 -6.55 -24.57 -5.91
C ILE A 254 -7.62 -23.69 -5.28
N LEU A 255 -7.31 -23.17 -4.09
CA LEU A 255 -8.01 -22.07 -3.44
C LEU A 255 -7.05 -20.90 -3.24
N VAL A 256 -7.48 -19.71 -3.62
CA VAL A 256 -6.72 -18.47 -3.41
C VAL A 256 -7.39 -17.62 -2.34
N ILE A 257 -6.64 -17.17 -1.32
CA ILE A 257 -7.12 -16.20 -0.33
C ILE A 257 -6.45 -14.86 -0.60
N ASP A 258 -7.20 -13.84 -1.01
CA ASP A 258 -6.65 -12.52 -1.29
C ASP A 258 -7.61 -11.40 -0.84
N PHE A 259 -7.08 -10.23 -0.50
CA PHE A 259 -7.88 -9.09 -0.06
C PHE A 259 -8.18 -8.08 -1.18
N ASN A 260 -7.62 -8.26 -2.39
CA ASN A 260 -7.79 -7.38 -3.53
C ASN A 260 -8.98 -7.84 -4.40
N PRO A 261 -10.09 -7.09 -4.44
CA PRO A 261 -11.27 -7.47 -5.21
C PRO A 261 -11.01 -7.59 -6.72
N ALA A 262 -10.07 -6.82 -7.27
CA ALA A 262 -9.72 -6.88 -8.69
C ALA A 262 -9.11 -8.24 -9.05
N VAL A 263 -8.22 -8.76 -8.19
CA VAL A 263 -7.61 -10.08 -8.35
C VAL A 263 -8.67 -11.17 -8.29
N LEU A 264 -9.56 -11.13 -7.29
CA LEU A 264 -10.65 -12.10 -7.15
C LEU A 264 -11.61 -12.08 -8.35
N HIS A 265 -11.85 -10.91 -8.93
CA HIS A 265 -12.68 -10.79 -10.13
C HIS A 265 -12.06 -11.51 -11.33
N GLU A 266 -10.75 -11.32 -11.58
CA GLU A 266 -10.06 -12.02 -12.67
C GLU A 266 -9.96 -13.53 -12.42
N LEU A 267 -9.70 -13.97 -11.18
CA LEU A 267 -9.69 -15.39 -10.81
C LEU A 267 -11.03 -16.07 -11.06
N ARG A 268 -12.14 -15.41 -10.72
CA ARG A 268 -13.49 -15.92 -10.96
C ARG A 268 -13.80 -16.05 -12.45
N LYS A 269 -13.31 -15.15 -13.31
CA LYS A 269 -13.46 -15.29 -14.77
C LYS A 269 -12.75 -16.54 -15.30
N LYS A 270 -11.62 -16.92 -14.68
CA LYS A 270 -10.88 -18.15 -14.99
C LYS A 270 -11.44 -19.40 -14.28
N ASN A 271 -12.58 -19.31 -13.60
CA ASN A 271 -13.17 -20.39 -12.79
C ASN A 271 -12.24 -20.92 -11.67
N ILE A 272 -11.36 -20.06 -11.14
CA ILE A 272 -10.49 -20.40 -10.03
C ILE A 272 -11.19 -20.04 -8.73
N LYS A 273 -11.19 -20.99 -7.78
CA LYS A 273 -11.82 -20.80 -6.48
C LYS A 273 -11.02 -19.79 -5.66
N CYS A 274 -11.71 -18.78 -5.15
CA CYS A 274 -11.07 -17.72 -4.39
C CYS A 274 -11.95 -17.21 -3.24
N VAL A 275 -11.32 -16.87 -2.12
CA VAL A 275 -11.95 -16.31 -0.92
C VAL A 275 -11.41 -14.91 -0.69
N TYR A 276 -12.31 -13.97 -0.43
CA TYR A 276 -11.93 -12.64 0.00
C TYR A 276 -11.49 -12.68 1.46
N GLY A 277 -10.25 -12.28 1.74
CA GLY A 277 -9.72 -12.48 3.08
C GLY A 277 -8.38 -11.80 3.31
N ASP A 278 -8.17 -11.35 4.55
CA ASP A 278 -6.86 -10.92 5.00
C ASP A 278 -6.12 -12.10 5.62
N ILE A 279 -5.05 -12.54 4.96
CA ILE A 279 -4.21 -13.66 5.36
C ILE A 279 -3.46 -13.42 6.68
N ALA A 280 -3.36 -12.18 7.17
CA ALA A 280 -2.77 -11.88 8.47
C ALA A 280 -3.60 -12.39 9.66
N HIS A 281 -4.88 -12.70 9.44
CA HIS A 281 -5.82 -13.10 10.49
C HIS A 281 -6.10 -14.60 10.44
N SER A 282 -5.87 -15.30 11.56
CA SER A 282 -6.10 -16.76 11.68
C SER A 282 -7.54 -17.16 11.42
N ASP A 283 -8.50 -16.34 11.87
CA ASP A 283 -9.92 -16.60 11.61
C ASP A 283 -10.22 -16.65 10.10
N THR A 284 -9.62 -15.77 9.29
CA THR A 284 -9.79 -15.81 7.83
C THR A 284 -9.39 -17.17 7.27
N LEU A 285 -8.22 -17.67 7.69
CA LEU A 285 -7.68 -18.94 7.21
C LEU A 285 -8.56 -20.12 7.65
N ARG A 286 -9.07 -20.09 8.89
CA ARG A 286 -10.01 -21.10 9.39
C ARG A 286 -11.30 -21.13 8.57
N HIS A 287 -11.92 -19.97 8.33
CA HIS A 287 -13.14 -19.89 7.52
C HIS A 287 -12.91 -20.30 6.06
N ALA A 288 -11.69 -20.08 5.54
CA ALA A 288 -11.30 -20.55 4.21
C ALA A 288 -11.01 -22.07 4.14
N GLY A 289 -11.16 -22.80 5.25
CA GLY A 289 -10.98 -24.26 5.27
C GLY A 289 -9.52 -24.72 5.27
N VAL A 290 -8.60 -23.89 5.79
CA VAL A 290 -7.15 -24.22 5.82
C VAL A 290 -6.85 -25.57 6.46
N GLU A 291 -7.69 -26.03 7.39
CA GLU A 291 -7.58 -27.30 8.11
C GLU A 291 -7.50 -28.54 7.18
N HIS A 292 -8.03 -28.42 5.95
CA HIS A 292 -8.04 -29.49 4.96
C HIS A 292 -6.94 -29.35 3.90
N ALA A 293 -6.08 -28.33 4.02
CA ALA A 293 -4.97 -28.13 3.11
C ALA A 293 -3.97 -29.28 3.19
N LYS A 294 -3.51 -29.74 2.03
CA LYS A 294 -2.33 -30.60 1.88
C LYS A 294 -1.10 -29.79 1.52
N LEU A 295 -1.30 -28.61 0.93
CA LEU A 295 -0.26 -27.68 0.53
C LEU A 295 -0.73 -26.25 0.81
N VAL A 296 0.06 -25.48 1.54
CA VAL A 296 -0.12 -24.06 1.79
C VAL A 296 1.06 -23.30 1.19
N VAL A 297 0.79 -22.35 0.30
CA VAL A 297 1.82 -21.59 -0.42
C VAL A 297 1.66 -20.11 -0.11
N SER A 298 2.73 -19.48 0.37
CA SER A 298 2.87 -18.03 0.44
C SER A 298 3.94 -17.59 -0.56
N SER A 299 3.50 -16.96 -1.64
CA SER A 299 4.38 -16.39 -2.67
C SER A 299 4.80 -14.95 -2.39
N ILE A 300 4.24 -14.33 -1.34
CA ILE A 300 4.47 -12.93 -1.00
C ILE A 300 5.64 -12.86 -0.01
N THR A 301 6.64 -12.02 -0.30
CA THR A 301 7.80 -11.84 0.57
C THR A 301 7.47 -11.01 1.80
N ASP A 302 8.25 -11.17 2.87
CA ASP A 302 8.11 -10.39 4.11
C ASP A 302 8.28 -8.87 3.90
N ASP A 303 8.92 -8.44 2.80
CA ASP A 303 9.05 -7.03 2.43
C ASP A 303 7.72 -6.40 1.96
N VAL A 304 6.82 -7.24 1.43
CA VAL A 304 5.52 -6.83 0.89
C VAL A 304 4.40 -7.06 1.91
N LEU A 305 4.48 -8.15 2.69
CA LEU A 305 3.50 -8.46 3.72
C LEU A 305 3.38 -7.33 4.77
N ARG A 306 2.15 -7.03 5.19
CA ARG A 306 1.83 -6.05 6.24
C ARG A 306 0.96 -6.71 7.30
N GLY A 307 1.28 -6.51 8.57
CA GLY A 307 0.52 -7.09 9.69
C GLY A 307 0.79 -8.58 9.98
N THR A 308 1.59 -9.25 9.14
CA THR A 308 2.01 -10.65 9.30
C THR A 308 3.41 -10.87 8.72
N SER A 309 3.92 -12.09 8.81
CA SER A 309 5.15 -12.56 8.17
C SER A 309 4.97 -13.99 7.68
N ASN A 310 5.81 -14.46 6.76
CA ASN A 310 5.79 -15.84 6.28
C ASN A 310 5.95 -16.85 7.43
N LEU A 311 6.81 -16.57 8.41
CA LEU A 311 6.91 -17.40 9.61
C LEU A 311 5.59 -17.46 10.38
N ARG A 312 4.93 -16.32 10.58
CA ARG A 312 3.65 -16.29 11.29
C ARG A 312 2.56 -17.05 10.52
N LEU A 313 2.51 -16.89 9.20
CA LEU A 313 1.60 -17.64 8.33
C LEU A 313 1.84 -19.15 8.42
N MET A 314 3.10 -19.59 8.39
CA MET A 314 3.47 -20.98 8.57
C MET A 314 3.05 -21.51 9.94
N HIS A 315 3.28 -20.76 11.02
CA HIS A 315 2.86 -21.18 12.36
C HIS A 315 1.34 -21.35 12.44
N ILE A 316 0.57 -20.43 11.85
CA ILE A 316 -0.90 -20.55 11.80
C ILE A 316 -1.31 -21.76 10.96
N ALA A 317 -0.67 -21.97 9.80
CA ALA A 317 -0.92 -23.13 8.95
C ALA A 317 -0.62 -24.45 9.69
N ASN A 318 0.50 -24.56 10.37
CA ASN A 318 0.89 -25.75 11.15
C ASN A 318 -0.06 -26.01 12.33
N MET A 319 -0.60 -24.96 12.96
CA MET A 319 -1.56 -25.08 14.06
C MET A 319 -2.92 -25.62 13.59
N HIS A 320 -3.38 -25.24 12.40
CA HIS A 320 -4.70 -25.61 11.89
C HIS A 320 -4.66 -26.82 10.93
N ALA A 321 -3.55 -27.02 10.24
CA ALA A 321 -3.34 -28.05 9.23
C ALA A 321 -1.97 -28.72 9.43
N PRO A 322 -1.78 -29.50 10.51
CA PRO A 322 -0.47 -30.04 10.89
C PRO A 322 0.14 -31.02 9.87
N ASN A 323 -0.67 -31.53 8.94
CA ASN A 323 -0.22 -32.43 7.87
C ASN A 323 0.01 -31.71 6.53
N ALA A 324 -0.25 -30.40 6.46
CA ALA A 324 -0.04 -29.62 5.26
C ALA A 324 1.45 -29.38 5.04
N ARG A 325 1.88 -29.46 3.78
CA ARG A 325 3.19 -28.98 3.35
C ARG A 325 3.15 -27.47 3.24
N VAL A 326 4.17 -26.77 3.72
CA VAL A 326 4.22 -25.31 3.68
C VAL A 326 5.35 -24.82 2.77
N VAL A 327 4.97 -24.00 1.80
CA VAL A 327 5.88 -23.31 0.89
C VAL A 327 5.89 -21.82 1.20
N LEU A 328 7.07 -21.26 1.43
CA LEU A 328 7.26 -19.85 1.73
C LEU A 328 8.15 -19.17 0.69
N THR A 329 8.13 -17.83 0.65
CA THR A 329 8.92 -17.07 -0.31
C THR A 329 9.72 -15.95 0.37
N THR A 330 10.96 -15.76 -0.06
CA THR A 330 11.82 -14.65 0.41
C THR A 330 12.85 -14.27 -0.65
N GLU A 331 13.32 -13.02 -0.61
CA GLU A 331 14.48 -12.57 -1.41
C GLU A 331 15.82 -12.82 -0.70
N HIS A 332 15.80 -13.12 0.60
CA HIS A 332 16.99 -13.16 1.45
C HIS A 332 17.41 -14.60 1.78
N ILE A 333 18.63 -14.98 1.38
CA ILE A 333 19.20 -16.32 1.64
C ILE A 333 19.25 -16.64 3.14
N PRO A 334 19.72 -15.75 4.04
CA PRO A 334 19.73 -16.04 5.48
C PRO A 334 18.32 -16.30 6.04
N GLN A 335 17.33 -15.57 5.54
CA GLN A 335 15.94 -15.76 5.95
C GLN A 335 15.38 -17.10 5.44
N ALA A 336 15.75 -17.52 4.23
CA ALA A 336 15.36 -18.81 3.69
C ALA A 336 15.90 -19.97 4.53
N LEU A 337 17.17 -19.90 4.95
CA LEU A 337 17.75 -20.89 5.85
C LEU A 337 16.96 -20.96 7.17
N ARG A 338 16.62 -19.79 7.74
CA ARG A 338 15.77 -19.73 8.93
C ARG A 338 14.39 -20.35 8.70
N PHE A 339 13.76 -20.14 7.56
CA PHE A 339 12.46 -20.75 7.24
C PHE A 339 12.55 -22.28 7.20
N TYR A 340 13.63 -22.84 6.65
CA TYR A 340 13.88 -24.28 6.68
C TYR A 340 14.14 -24.81 8.11
N GLU A 341 14.92 -24.08 8.92
CA GLU A 341 15.17 -24.43 10.33
C GLU A 341 13.87 -24.49 11.15
N GLU A 342 12.90 -23.63 10.83
CA GLU A 342 11.59 -23.54 11.48
C GLU A 342 10.57 -24.54 10.90
N GLY A 343 10.95 -25.32 9.88
CA GLY A 343 10.15 -26.44 9.37
C GLY A 343 9.38 -26.20 8.07
N ALA A 344 9.71 -25.17 7.28
CA ALA A 344 9.14 -25.03 5.94
C ALA A 344 9.62 -26.18 5.01
N ASP A 345 8.71 -26.76 4.22
CA ASP A 345 9.04 -27.85 3.31
C ASP A 345 9.80 -27.37 2.07
N PHE A 346 9.50 -26.16 1.61
CA PHE A 346 10.18 -25.53 0.50
C PHE A 346 10.16 -24.01 0.64
N VAL A 347 11.29 -23.39 0.34
CA VAL A 347 11.43 -21.93 0.31
C VAL A 347 11.81 -21.48 -1.09
N PHE A 348 10.90 -20.78 -1.74
CA PHE A 348 11.10 -20.19 -3.05
C PHE A 348 11.87 -18.87 -2.91
N ILE A 349 12.94 -18.73 -3.70
CA ILE A 349 13.77 -17.51 -3.75
C ILE A 349 13.79 -17.02 -5.20
N PRO A 350 12.85 -16.14 -5.61
CA PRO A 350 12.59 -15.82 -7.01
C PRO A 350 13.85 -15.44 -7.78
N ARG A 351 14.71 -14.60 -7.18
CA ARG A 351 15.97 -14.16 -7.81
C ARG A 351 16.94 -15.30 -8.13
N LEU A 352 16.98 -16.39 -7.35
CA LEU A 352 17.90 -17.49 -7.61
C LEU A 352 17.44 -18.34 -8.80
N TYR A 353 16.14 -18.62 -8.88
CA TYR A 353 15.54 -19.33 -10.01
C TYR A 353 15.67 -18.51 -11.30
N SER A 354 15.37 -17.22 -11.21
CA SER A 354 15.49 -16.27 -12.33
C SER A 354 16.93 -16.13 -12.80
N ALA A 355 17.88 -15.99 -11.87
CA ALA A 355 19.31 -15.88 -12.20
C ALA A 355 19.85 -17.13 -12.88
N ALA A 356 19.47 -18.33 -12.40
CA ALA A 356 19.87 -19.59 -13.01
C ALA A 356 19.34 -19.73 -14.45
N ALA A 357 18.07 -19.38 -14.68
CA ALA A 357 17.49 -19.36 -16.03
C ALA A 357 18.20 -18.35 -16.94
N CYS A 358 18.39 -17.11 -16.46
CA CYS A 358 19.05 -16.04 -17.20
C CYS A 358 20.50 -16.41 -17.56
N ALA A 359 21.27 -16.99 -16.64
CA ALA A 359 22.63 -17.43 -16.90
C ALA A 359 22.71 -18.49 -18.02
N ARG A 360 21.75 -19.42 -18.09
CA ARG A 360 21.66 -20.40 -19.20
C ARG A 360 21.38 -19.72 -20.53
N ILE A 361 20.44 -18.77 -20.56
CA ILE A 361 20.09 -18.01 -21.77
C ILE A 361 21.29 -17.19 -22.26
N LEU A 362 21.99 -16.48 -21.36
CA LEU A 362 23.16 -15.67 -21.72
C LEU A 362 24.28 -16.54 -22.30
N ARG A 363 24.55 -17.72 -21.74
CA ARG A 363 25.53 -18.67 -22.31
C ARG A 363 25.12 -19.15 -23.69
N LYS A 364 23.84 -19.52 -23.89
CA LYS A 364 23.32 -19.92 -25.21
C LYS A 364 23.46 -18.77 -26.22
N GLY A 365 23.12 -17.55 -25.81
CA GLY A 365 23.19 -16.35 -26.65
C GLY A 365 24.61 -15.96 -27.04
N LEU A 366 25.58 -16.13 -26.14
CA LEU A 366 27.00 -15.90 -26.45
C LEU A 366 27.56 -16.94 -27.44
N ALA A 367 27.10 -18.18 -27.37
CA ALA A 367 27.57 -19.25 -28.25
C ALA A 367 26.89 -19.25 -29.63
N GLY A 368 25.58 -18.96 -29.68
CA GLY A 368 24.76 -19.12 -30.88
C GLY A 368 24.09 -17.84 -31.40
N GLY A 369 24.34 -16.68 -30.79
CA GLY A 369 23.66 -15.42 -31.10
C GLY A 369 22.30 -15.28 -30.40
N PHE A 370 21.76 -14.06 -30.40
CA PHE A 370 20.51 -13.72 -29.70
C PHE A 370 19.26 -13.73 -30.59
N GLU A 371 19.37 -13.93 -31.90
CA GLU A 371 18.22 -13.81 -32.81
C GLU A 371 17.15 -14.88 -32.55
N GLU A 372 17.56 -16.15 -32.47
CA GLU A 372 16.64 -17.26 -32.17
C GLU A 372 16.03 -17.12 -30.77
N ILE A 373 16.86 -16.76 -29.78
CA ILE A 373 16.43 -16.51 -28.38
C ILE A 373 15.40 -15.39 -28.34
N ARG A 374 15.65 -14.30 -29.07
CA ARG A 374 14.74 -13.16 -29.16
C ARG A 374 13.42 -13.56 -29.81
N SER A 375 13.45 -14.30 -30.91
CA SER A 375 12.23 -14.77 -31.58
C SER A 375 11.41 -15.64 -30.63
N GLN A 376 12.02 -16.66 -30.03
CA GLN A 376 11.36 -17.54 -29.06
C GLN A 376 10.78 -16.77 -27.86
N ALA A 377 11.51 -15.78 -27.35
CA ALA A 377 11.03 -14.95 -26.24
C ALA A 377 9.82 -14.09 -26.64
N ILE A 378 9.83 -13.50 -27.84
CA ILE A 378 8.69 -12.72 -28.36
C ILE A 378 7.49 -13.64 -28.55
N ASP A 379 7.68 -14.80 -29.17
CA ASP A 379 6.61 -15.76 -29.43
C ASP A 379 5.98 -16.23 -28.11
N HIS A 380 6.80 -16.61 -27.13
CA HIS A 380 6.32 -17.01 -25.80
C HIS A 380 5.57 -15.90 -25.09
N LEU A 381 6.11 -14.67 -25.05
CA LEU A 381 5.47 -13.54 -24.38
C LEU A 381 4.18 -13.09 -25.07
N SER A 382 4.11 -13.20 -26.40
CA SER A 382 2.91 -12.82 -27.17
C SER A 382 1.71 -13.73 -26.89
N GLN A 383 1.96 -14.97 -26.45
CA GLN A 383 0.94 -15.98 -26.15
C GLN A 383 0.61 -16.06 -24.65
N ARG A 384 1.44 -15.48 -23.78
CA ARG A 384 1.31 -15.57 -22.33
C ARG A 384 0.18 -14.69 -21.80
N GLN A 385 -0.86 -15.32 -21.24
CA GLN A 385 -2.03 -14.64 -20.65
C GLN A 385 -2.18 -14.96 -19.16
N GLU A 386 -1.61 -14.07 -18.35
CA GLU A 386 -1.65 -14.16 -16.89
C GLU A 386 -2.85 -13.42 -16.27
N VAL A 387 -3.19 -13.80 -15.03
CA VAL A 387 -4.26 -13.13 -14.27
C VAL A 387 -3.84 -11.70 -13.89
N LEU A 388 -2.54 -11.51 -13.60
CA LEU A 388 -1.93 -10.21 -13.36
C LEU A 388 -0.90 -9.94 -14.45
N ALA A 389 -1.36 -9.32 -15.55
CA ALA A 389 -0.50 -8.86 -16.65
C ALA A 389 0.22 -7.54 -16.34
#